data_AF-A0A0Q5L3I3-F1
#
_entry.id   AF-A0A0Q5L3I3-F1
#
_cell.length_a   1.000
_cell.length_b   1.000
_cell.length_c   1.000
_cell.angle_alpha   90.00
_cell.angle_beta   90.00
_cell.angle_gamma   90.00
#
_symmetry.space_group_name_H-M   'P 1'
#
loop_
_entity.id
_entity.type
_entity.pdbx_description
1 polymer ?
#
loop_
_entity_poly.entity_id
_entity_poly.type
_entity_poly.pdbx_seq_one_letter_code
_entity_poly.pdbx_strand_id
1 'polypeptide(L)'
;MNEANAAILEAQYNAYSTALWHRLPDTRSQMPAFLDSLPQRDRHALVLEVFDGQVCNGGFSQWEGNGYLAEDQDTLLLALPRLKASVQGEDATVVALVEELAGLAIRHVANCDDPRHLNDEEYEYLGGLDDRYYTVNERFRTIYQGYFLAWA
;
A
#
# COMPACT_ATOMS: atom_id res chain seq x y z
N MET A 1 -14.62 -15.88 -6.20
CA MET A 1 -13.41 -16.72 -6.30
C MET A 1 -13.47 -17.74 -5.16
N ASN A 2 -13.16 -19.02 -5.38
CA ASN A 2 -13.12 -19.99 -4.29
C ASN A 2 -11.78 -19.89 -3.52
N GLU A 3 -11.73 -20.39 -2.29
CA GLU A 3 -10.57 -20.28 -1.39
C GLU A 3 -9.29 -20.91 -2.00
N ALA A 4 -9.44 -22.01 -2.74
CA ALA A 4 -8.30 -22.67 -3.39
C ALA A 4 -7.63 -21.78 -4.45
N ASN A 5 -8.40 -21.02 -5.22
CA ASN A 5 -7.85 -20.09 -6.21
C ASN A 5 -7.19 -18.88 -5.54
N ALA A 6 -7.70 -18.44 -4.37
CA ALA A 6 -7.08 -17.36 -3.60
C ALA A 6 -5.70 -17.78 -3.06
N ALA A 7 -5.58 -18.98 -2.50
CA ALA A 7 -4.31 -19.50 -1.98
C ALA A 7 -3.25 -19.69 -3.08
N ILE A 8 -3.64 -20.11 -4.28
CA ILE A 8 -2.72 -20.22 -5.42
C ILE A 8 -2.23 -18.84 -5.85
N LEU A 9 -3.14 -17.88 -5.95
CA LEU A 9 -2.81 -16.49 -6.31
C LEU A 9 -1.81 -15.89 -5.30
N GLU A 10 -2.10 -16.05 -4.01
CA GLU A 10 -1.24 -15.59 -2.93
C GLU A 10 0.14 -16.23 -3.01
N ALA A 11 0.22 -17.56 -3.21
CA ALA A 11 1.51 -18.25 -3.34
C ALA A 11 2.33 -17.75 -4.54
N GLN A 12 1.69 -17.51 -5.69
CA GLN A 12 2.34 -16.95 -6.87
C GLN A 12 2.85 -15.53 -6.62
N TYR A 13 2.02 -14.70 -5.98
CA TYR A 13 2.41 -13.34 -5.66
C TYR A 13 3.52 -13.30 -4.63
N ASN A 14 3.47 -14.13 -3.59
CA ASN A 14 4.52 -14.24 -2.58
C ASN A 14 5.86 -14.67 -3.20
N ALA A 15 5.85 -15.59 -4.16
CA ALA A 15 7.07 -15.97 -4.89
C ALA A 15 7.63 -14.78 -5.69
N TYR A 16 6.76 -14.01 -6.35
CA TYR A 16 7.13 -12.80 -7.06
C TYR A 16 7.68 -11.72 -6.13
N SER A 17 6.97 -11.38 -5.04
CA SER A 17 7.40 -10.33 -4.12
C SER A 17 8.66 -10.72 -3.37
N THR A 18 8.82 -11.99 -2.96
CA THR A 18 10.05 -12.50 -2.32
C THR A 18 11.28 -12.22 -3.19
N ALA A 19 11.17 -12.38 -4.52
CA ALA A 19 12.27 -12.06 -5.43
C ALA A 19 12.60 -10.55 -5.47
N LEU A 20 11.61 -9.66 -5.27
CA LEU A 20 11.83 -8.22 -5.11
C LEU A 20 12.47 -7.90 -3.76
N TRP A 21 11.96 -8.51 -2.68
CA TRP A 21 12.46 -8.33 -1.32
C TRP A 21 13.93 -8.77 -1.18
N HIS A 22 14.37 -9.81 -1.87
CA HIS A 22 15.78 -10.23 -1.91
C HIS A 22 16.74 -9.24 -2.56
N ARG A 23 16.21 -8.23 -3.27
CA ARG A 23 17.00 -7.19 -3.93
C ARG A 23 17.04 -5.89 -3.11
N LEU A 24 16.38 -5.85 -1.95
CA LEU A 24 16.40 -4.66 -1.12
C LEU A 24 17.82 -4.27 -0.73
N PRO A 25 18.11 -2.96 -0.65
CA PRO A 25 19.37 -2.49 -0.12
C PRO A 25 19.47 -2.74 1.39
N ASP A 26 20.71 -2.84 1.87
CA ASP A 26 21.02 -3.09 3.29
C ASP A 26 20.62 -1.94 4.22
N THR A 27 20.43 -0.73 3.67
CA THR A 27 20.10 0.47 4.46
C THR A 27 18.92 1.21 3.88
N ARG A 28 18.10 1.81 4.77
CA ARG A 28 16.91 2.57 4.38
C ARG A 28 17.24 3.81 3.53
N SER A 29 18.38 4.46 3.77
CA SER A 29 18.82 5.63 3.00
C SER A 29 19.07 5.31 1.51
N GLN A 30 19.24 4.04 1.15
CA GLN A 30 19.38 3.59 -0.23
C GLN A 30 18.04 3.26 -0.90
N MET A 31 16.93 3.25 -0.14
CA MET A 31 15.62 2.86 -0.66
C MET A 31 15.12 3.75 -1.81
N PRO A 32 15.23 5.09 -1.73
CA PRO A 32 14.76 5.93 -2.83
C PRO A 32 15.45 5.60 -4.16
N ALA A 33 16.78 5.46 -4.14
CA ALA A 33 17.57 5.09 -5.32
C ALA A 33 17.26 3.67 -5.81
N PHE A 34 17.01 2.73 -4.91
CA PHE A 34 16.59 1.38 -5.25
C PHE A 34 15.22 1.38 -5.94
N LEU A 35 14.21 2.02 -5.35
CA LEU A 35 12.88 2.17 -5.95
C LEU A 35 12.98 2.81 -7.34
N ASP A 36 13.84 3.82 -7.49
CA ASP A 36 14.09 4.47 -8.77
C ASP A 36 14.74 3.57 -9.83
N SER A 37 15.51 2.58 -9.40
CA SER A 37 16.13 1.59 -10.29
C SER A 37 15.18 0.49 -10.78
N LEU A 38 14.03 0.32 -10.12
CA LEU A 38 13.07 -0.72 -10.47
C LEU A 38 12.23 -0.33 -11.70
N PRO A 39 11.87 -1.31 -12.55
CA PRO A 39 10.79 -1.15 -13.51
C PRO A 39 9.52 -0.65 -12.81
N GLN A 40 8.70 0.12 -13.52
CA GLN A 40 7.49 0.74 -12.95
C GLN A 40 6.57 -0.27 -12.26
N ARG A 41 6.36 -1.44 -12.88
CA ARG A 41 5.54 -2.53 -12.32
C ARG A 41 6.07 -2.95 -10.94
N ASP A 42 7.35 -3.28 -10.85
CA ASP A 42 7.99 -3.77 -9.63
C ASP A 42 7.96 -2.71 -8.52
N ARG A 43 8.20 -1.44 -8.88
CA ARG A 43 8.12 -0.30 -7.96
C ARG A 43 6.72 -0.14 -7.37
N HIS A 44 5.70 -0.17 -8.23
CA HIS A 44 4.31 -0.04 -7.79
C HIS A 44 3.87 -1.23 -6.94
N ALA A 45 4.28 -2.45 -7.31
CA ALA A 45 3.99 -3.65 -6.53
C ALA A 45 4.57 -3.56 -5.13
N LEU A 46 5.86 -3.19 -5.04
CA LEU A 46 6.54 -3.07 -3.75
C LEU A 46 5.90 -1.99 -2.87
N VAL A 47 5.60 -0.82 -3.41
CA VAL A 47 4.97 0.27 -2.64
C VAL A 47 3.56 -0.09 -2.17
N LEU A 48 2.76 -0.77 -2.99
CA LEU A 48 1.43 -1.21 -2.58
C LEU A 48 1.47 -2.32 -1.52
N GLU A 49 2.43 -3.24 -1.62
CA GLU A 49 2.63 -4.29 -0.62
C GLU A 49 3.16 -3.75 0.71
N VAL A 50 4.11 -2.80 0.65
CA VAL A 50 4.58 -2.06 1.83
C VAL A 50 3.43 -1.31 2.49
N PHE A 51 2.64 -0.59 1.70
CA PHE A 51 1.47 0.13 2.19
C PHE A 51 0.48 -0.81 2.88
N ASP A 52 0.04 -1.90 2.22
CA ASP A 52 -0.87 -2.88 2.83
C ASP A 52 -0.29 -3.47 4.12
N GLY A 53 1.00 -3.83 4.10
CA GLY A 53 1.70 -4.41 5.23
C GLY A 53 1.79 -3.45 6.42
N GLN A 54 2.13 -2.18 6.19
CA GLN A 54 2.24 -1.19 7.27
C GLN A 54 0.88 -0.89 7.90
N VAL A 55 -0.15 -0.66 7.07
CA VAL A 55 -1.50 -0.37 7.56
C VAL A 55 -2.08 -1.59 8.27
N CYS A 56 -1.91 -2.81 7.73
CA CYS A 56 -2.39 -4.03 8.41
C CYS A 56 -1.68 -4.33 9.74
N ASN A 57 -0.42 -3.92 9.91
CA ASN A 57 0.35 -4.23 11.10
C ASN A 57 0.18 -3.19 12.23
N GLY A 58 -0.09 -1.93 11.89
CA GLY A 58 -0.17 -0.85 12.89
C GLY A 58 -0.87 0.41 12.40
N GLY A 59 -1.69 0.30 11.35
CA GLY A 59 -2.48 1.40 10.82
C GLY A 59 -1.69 2.42 10.00
N PHE A 60 -2.42 3.45 9.56
CA PHE A 60 -1.85 4.62 8.87
C PHE A 60 -0.83 5.36 9.73
N SER A 61 -0.97 5.31 11.05
CA SER A 61 0.00 5.90 11.99
C SER A 61 1.34 5.16 11.95
N GLN A 62 1.36 3.83 11.83
CA GLN A 62 2.61 3.10 11.64
C GLN A 62 3.23 3.36 10.26
N TRP A 63 2.40 3.49 9.22
CA TRP A 63 2.88 3.84 7.87
C TRP A 63 3.59 5.20 7.85
N GLU A 64 3.04 6.18 8.56
CA GLU A 64 3.67 7.49 8.79
C GLU A 64 4.91 7.37 9.69
N GLY A 65 4.76 6.82 10.89
CA GLY A 65 5.80 6.85 11.93
C GLY A 65 7.07 6.06 11.57
N ASN A 66 6.95 5.06 10.69
CA ASN A 66 8.10 4.34 10.14
C ASN A 66 8.74 5.03 8.92
N GLY A 67 8.24 6.20 8.51
CA GLY A 67 8.77 7.03 7.42
C GLY A 67 8.33 6.62 6.01
N TYR A 68 7.47 5.62 5.86
CA TYR A 68 7.03 5.14 4.55
C TYR A 68 6.13 6.15 3.83
N LEU A 69 5.31 6.91 4.55
CA LEU A 69 4.47 7.95 3.94
C LEU A 69 5.33 8.95 3.15
N ALA A 70 6.38 9.50 3.77
CA ALA A 70 7.24 10.49 3.12
C ALA A 70 8.01 9.94 1.91
N GLU A 71 8.38 8.65 1.94
CA GLU A 71 9.17 8.00 0.89
C GLU A 71 8.32 7.46 -0.26
N ASP A 72 7.13 6.93 0.04
CA ASP A 72 6.37 6.09 -0.89
C ASP A 72 5.11 6.78 -1.43
N GLN A 73 4.63 7.88 -0.82
CA GLN A 73 3.33 8.48 -1.16
C GLN A 73 3.20 8.85 -2.64
N ASP A 74 4.26 9.38 -3.27
CA ASP A 74 4.19 9.81 -4.67
C ASP A 74 4.02 8.60 -5.61
N THR A 75 4.69 7.50 -5.31
CA THR A 75 4.53 6.25 -6.07
C THR A 75 3.16 5.63 -5.79
N LEU A 76 2.69 5.66 -4.54
CA LEU A 76 1.37 5.14 -4.16
C LEU A 76 0.25 5.90 -4.89
N LEU A 77 0.35 7.23 -4.97
CA LEU A 77 -0.58 8.11 -5.69
C LEU A 77 -0.56 7.89 -7.21
N LEU A 78 0.49 7.29 -7.77
CA LEU A 78 0.52 6.83 -9.16
C LEU A 78 -0.01 5.40 -9.33
N ALA A 79 0.25 4.53 -8.35
CA ALA A 79 -0.10 3.12 -8.40
C ALA A 79 -1.62 2.88 -8.23
N LEU A 80 -2.25 3.53 -7.24
CA LEU A 80 -3.67 3.33 -6.92
C LEU A 80 -4.62 3.72 -8.07
N PRO A 81 -4.50 4.90 -8.72
CA PRO A 81 -5.37 5.25 -9.85
C PRO A 81 -5.19 4.31 -11.04
N ARG A 82 -3.97 3.81 -11.27
CA ARG A 82 -3.69 2.86 -12.36
C ARG A 82 -4.31 1.49 -12.08
N LEU A 83 -4.18 1.00 -10.85
CA LEU A 83 -4.86 -0.21 -10.40
C LEU A 83 -6.37 -0.05 -10.57
N LYS A 84 -6.94 1.07 -10.11
CA LYS A 84 -8.37 1.37 -10.25
C LYS A 84 -8.84 1.32 -11.70
N ALA A 85 -8.07 1.90 -12.63
CA ALA A 85 -8.39 1.89 -14.06
C ALA A 85 -8.36 0.48 -14.70
N SER A 86 -7.73 -0.49 -14.03
CA SER A 86 -7.61 -1.88 -14.52
C SER A 86 -8.73 -2.81 -14.04
N VAL A 87 -9.55 -2.36 -13.08
CA VAL A 87 -10.61 -3.17 -12.45
C VAL A 87 -12.00 -2.55 -12.67
N GLN A 88 -13.04 -3.34 -12.46
CA GLN A 88 -14.44 -2.92 -12.68
C GLN A 88 -15.36 -3.42 -11.56
N GLY A 89 -16.54 -2.82 -11.47
CA GLY A 89 -17.56 -3.23 -10.49
C GLY A 89 -17.11 -3.02 -9.05
N GLU A 90 -17.39 -4.01 -8.20
CA GLU A 90 -17.06 -3.98 -6.77
C GLU A 90 -15.55 -3.78 -6.52
N ASP A 91 -14.69 -4.35 -7.37
CA ASP A 91 -13.24 -4.20 -7.22
C ASP A 91 -12.78 -2.76 -7.46
N ALA A 92 -13.42 -2.06 -8.40
CA ALA A 92 -13.16 -0.63 -8.61
C ALA A 92 -13.60 0.21 -7.40
N THR A 93 -14.71 -0.17 -6.75
CA THR A 93 -15.17 0.48 -5.50
C THR A 93 -14.19 0.26 -4.36
N VAL A 94 -13.67 -0.96 -4.19
CA VAL A 94 -12.66 -1.28 -3.17
C VAL A 94 -11.39 -0.46 -3.38
N VAL A 95 -10.85 -0.43 -4.60
CA VAL A 95 -9.64 0.35 -4.89
C VAL A 95 -9.89 1.86 -4.73
N ALA A 96 -11.06 2.35 -5.12
CA ALA A 96 -11.43 3.75 -4.93
C ALA A 96 -11.51 4.13 -3.44
N LEU A 97 -12.03 3.25 -2.57
CA LEU A 97 -12.04 3.47 -1.13
C LEU A 97 -10.61 3.53 -0.58
N VAL A 98 -9.74 2.59 -0.97
CA VAL A 98 -8.34 2.61 -0.50
C VAL A 98 -7.59 3.87 -0.97
N GLU A 99 -7.82 4.30 -2.22
CA GLU A 99 -7.31 5.58 -2.75
C GLU A 99 -7.79 6.79 -1.94
N GLU A 100 -9.07 6.83 -1.58
CA GLU A 100 -9.65 7.87 -0.72
C GLU A 100 -8.98 7.89 0.66
N LEU A 101 -8.89 6.73 1.31
CA LEU A 101 -8.33 6.58 2.67
C LEU A 101 -6.85 6.98 2.70
N ALA A 102 -6.04 6.50 1.76
CA ALA A 102 -4.63 6.89 1.63
C ALA A 102 -4.51 8.41 1.41
N GLY A 103 -5.35 8.99 0.54
CA GLY A 103 -5.36 10.43 0.31
C GLY A 103 -5.79 11.25 1.54
N LEU A 104 -6.70 10.74 2.36
CA LEU A 104 -7.10 11.37 3.62
C LEU A 104 -5.99 11.33 4.66
N ALA A 105 -5.30 10.20 4.80
CA ALA A 105 -4.16 10.06 5.70
C ALA A 105 -3.02 11.00 5.29
N ILE A 106 -2.63 11.02 4.00
CA ILE A 106 -1.60 11.92 3.46
C ILE A 106 -1.94 13.38 3.77
N ARG A 107 -3.17 13.81 3.47
CA ARG A 107 -3.60 15.20 3.71
C ARG A 107 -3.64 15.54 5.19
N HIS A 108 -4.04 14.61 6.04
CA HIS A 108 -4.08 14.84 7.48
C HIS A 108 -2.67 15.04 8.03
N VAL A 109 -1.76 14.09 7.78
CA VAL A 109 -0.36 14.13 8.22
C VAL A 109 0.36 15.39 7.71
N ALA A 110 0.10 15.80 6.47
CA ALA A 110 0.68 17.03 5.91
C ALA A 110 0.25 18.32 6.63
N ASN A 111 -0.83 18.30 7.41
CA ASN A 111 -1.34 19.42 8.20
C ASN A 111 -1.07 19.29 9.71
N CYS A 112 -0.39 18.22 10.14
CA CYS A 112 0.04 18.05 11.53
C CYS A 112 1.20 19.01 11.85
N ASP A 113 1.22 19.56 13.07
CA ASP A 113 2.25 20.51 13.51
C ASP A 113 3.63 19.83 13.66
N ASP A 114 3.65 18.60 14.17
CA ASP A 114 4.83 17.73 14.19
C ASP A 114 4.41 16.31 13.79
N PRO A 115 4.53 15.94 12.50
CA PRO A 115 4.19 14.61 12.02
C PRO A 115 4.87 13.48 12.81
N ARG A 116 6.08 13.71 13.34
CA ARG A 116 6.84 12.68 14.08
C ARG A 116 6.28 12.41 15.48
N HIS A 117 5.40 13.27 15.98
CA HIS A 117 4.80 13.17 17.31
C HIS A 117 3.31 13.47 17.24
N LEU A 118 2.58 12.56 16.60
CA LEU A 118 1.12 12.63 16.56
C LEU A 118 0.55 12.72 17.99
N ASN A 119 -0.40 13.62 18.19
CA ASN A 119 -1.17 13.75 19.41
C ASN A 119 -2.37 12.77 19.42
N ASP A 120 -3.08 12.68 20.54
CA ASP A 120 -4.20 11.74 20.71
C ASP A 120 -5.32 11.93 19.66
N GLU A 121 -5.63 13.17 19.28
CA GLU A 121 -6.66 13.46 18.27
C GLU A 121 -6.22 13.02 16.87
N GLU A 122 -4.93 13.17 16.54
CA GLU A 122 -4.35 12.72 15.28
C GLU A 122 -4.31 11.18 15.18
N TYR A 123 -3.98 10.51 16.29
CA TYR A 123 -4.08 9.05 16.39
C TYR A 123 -5.53 8.57 16.26
N GLU A 124 -6.49 9.23 16.92
CA GLU A 124 -7.90 8.87 16.83
C GLU A 124 -8.44 9.03 15.40
N TYR A 125 -8.06 10.12 14.72
CA TYR A 125 -8.42 10.33 13.32
C TYR A 125 -7.88 9.22 12.42
N LEU A 126 -6.59 8.87 12.53
CA LEU A 126 -6.00 7.80 11.73
C LEU A 126 -6.61 6.43 12.07
N GLY A 127 -6.92 6.17 13.34
CA GLY A 127 -7.62 4.94 13.77
C GLY A 127 -8.98 4.77 13.09
N GLY A 128 -9.73 5.86 12.91
CA GLY A 128 -10.98 5.82 12.14
C GLY A 128 -10.79 5.47 10.65
N LEU A 129 -9.63 5.78 10.07
CA LEU A 129 -9.28 5.36 8.71
C LEU A 129 -8.85 3.89 8.67
N ASP A 130 -8.12 3.43 9.69
CA ASP A 130 -7.71 2.02 9.83
C ASP A 130 -8.93 1.09 9.84
N ASP A 131 -9.94 1.41 10.66
CA ASP A 131 -11.18 0.64 10.74
C ASP A 131 -11.85 0.48 9.36
N ARG A 132 -11.90 1.57 8.59
CA ARG A 132 -12.46 1.55 7.23
C ARG A 132 -11.60 0.70 6.29
N TYR A 133 -10.26 0.80 6.40
CA TYR A 133 -9.34 0.00 5.59
C TYR A 133 -9.50 -1.49 5.87
N TYR A 134 -9.61 -1.88 7.14
CA TYR A 134 -9.75 -3.29 7.55
C TYR A 134 -11.04 -3.94 7.05
N THR A 135 -12.07 -3.17 6.71
CA THR A 135 -13.28 -3.73 6.07
C THR A 135 -13.04 -4.25 4.66
N VAL A 136 -11.95 -3.84 3.99
CA VAL A 136 -11.70 -4.15 2.57
C VAL A 136 -10.30 -4.71 2.28
N ASN A 137 -9.39 -4.75 3.26
CA ASN A 137 -7.97 -5.07 3.04
C ASN A 137 -7.74 -6.44 2.37
N GLU A 138 -8.44 -7.51 2.76
CA GLU A 138 -8.30 -8.83 2.15
C GLU A 138 -8.71 -8.83 0.67
N ARG A 139 -9.80 -8.13 0.35
CA ARG A 139 -10.27 -7.98 -1.03
C ARG A 139 -9.30 -7.11 -1.83
N PHE A 140 -8.84 -6.02 -1.26
CA PHE A 140 -7.83 -5.14 -1.86
C PHE A 140 -6.54 -5.89 -2.15
N ARG A 141 -6.08 -6.73 -1.21
CA ARG A 141 -4.92 -7.60 -1.38
C ARG A 141 -5.05 -8.51 -2.59
N THR A 142 -6.15 -9.23 -2.66
CA THR A 142 -6.47 -10.08 -3.82
C THR A 142 -6.41 -9.30 -5.14
N ILE A 143 -6.98 -8.08 -5.15
CA ILE A 143 -7.04 -7.23 -6.35
C ILE A 143 -5.64 -6.83 -6.82
N TYR A 144 -4.81 -6.26 -5.95
CA TYR A 144 -3.49 -5.80 -6.40
C TYR A 144 -2.58 -6.98 -6.77
N GLN A 145 -2.67 -8.10 -6.05
CA GLN A 145 -1.88 -9.30 -6.35
C GLN A 145 -2.21 -9.84 -7.76
N GLY A 146 -3.50 -9.97 -8.08
CA GLY A 146 -3.96 -10.39 -9.40
C GLY A 146 -3.52 -9.42 -10.50
N TYR A 147 -3.65 -8.12 -10.27
CA TYR A 147 -3.22 -7.10 -11.21
C TYR A 147 -1.72 -7.20 -11.54
N PHE A 148 -0.86 -7.28 -10.51
CA PHE A 148 0.59 -7.34 -10.75
C PHE A 148 1.07 -8.64 -11.36
N LEU A 149 0.42 -9.77 -11.08
CA LEU A 149 0.75 -11.04 -11.76
C LEU A 149 0.32 -11.05 -13.23
N ALA A 150 -0.73 -10.31 -13.59
CA ALA A 150 -1.20 -10.17 -14.98
C ALA A 150 -0.49 -9.05 -15.77
N TRP A 151 0.26 -8.17 -15.10
CA TRP A 151 0.96 -7.06 -15.74
C TRP A 151 2.19 -7.56 -16.52
N ALA A 152 2.05 -7.58 -17.85
CA ALA A 152 3.12 -7.90 -18.81
C ALA A 152 4.15 -6.77 -18.96
#